data_AF-A0A4Q1CIZ1-F1
#
_entry.id   AF-A0A4Q1CIZ1-F1
#
_cell.length_a   1.000
_cell.length_b   1.000
_cell.length_c   1.000
_cell.angle_alpha   90.00
_cell.angle_beta   90.00
_cell.angle_gamma   90.00
#
_symmetry.space_group_name_H-M   'P 1'
#
loop_
_entity.id
_entity.type
_entity.pdbx_description
1 polymer ?
#
loop_
_entity_poly.entity_id
_entity_poly.type
_entity_poly.pdbx_seq_one_letter_code
_entity_poly.pdbx_strand_id
1 'polypeptide(L)'
;MQKQVMALTRNLLSNGVFNHLSDAALSRMQWLLLTRNNSNVTTQLMQYWYSGNYFTTGAPQDLFHQCNLFLMQAGKPAIDVFMYDETEA
;
A
#
# COMPACT_ATOMS: atom_id res chain seq x y z
N MET A 1 -3.03 2.30 15.41
CA MET A 1 -2.25 2.41 14.17
C MET A 1 -1.86 1.06 13.56
N GLN A 2 -0.98 0.24 14.16
CA GLN A 2 -0.48 -1.00 13.52
C GLN A 2 -1.60 -1.95 13.01
N LYS A 3 -2.62 -2.21 13.83
CA LYS A 3 -3.76 -3.08 13.43
C LYS A 3 -4.47 -2.58 12.17
N GLN A 4 -4.62 -1.26 12.02
CA GLN A 4 -5.28 -0.63 10.87
C GLN A 4 -4.40 -0.71 9.62
N VAL A 5 -3.10 -0.47 9.75
CA VAL A 5 -2.14 -0.64 8.64
C VAL A 5 -2.16 -2.08 8.12
N MET A 6 -2.14 -3.07 9.02
CA MET A 6 -2.22 -4.48 8.61
C MET A 6 -3.57 -4.80 7.93
N ALA A 7 -4.68 -4.26 8.43
CA ALA A 7 -5.99 -4.45 7.81
C ALA A 7 -6.04 -3.83 6.40
N LEU A 8 -5.55 -2.60 6.25
CA LEU A 8 -5.46 -1.92 4.96
C LEU A 8 -4.57 -2.70 3.98
N THR A 9 -3.38 -3.13 4.38
CA THR A 9 -2.52 -3.91 3.48
C THR A 9 -3.17 -5.22 3.04
N ARG A 10 -3.93 -5.90 3.91
CA ARG A 10 -4.71 -7.09 3.53
C ARG A 10 -5.80 -6.77 2.51
N ASN A 11 -6.49 -5.65 2.68
CA ASN A 11 -7.50 -5.20 1.72
C ASN A 11 -6.85 -4.88 0.36
N LEU A 12 -5.71 -4.18 0.35
CA LEU A 12 -4.97 -3.87 -0.87
C LEU A 12 -4.50 -5.14 -1.60
N LEU A 13 -3.97 -6.13 -0.87
CA LEU A 13 -3.63 -7.45 -1.43
C LEU A 13 -4.86 -8.14 -2.04
N SER A 14 -5.99 -8.12 -1.34
CA SER A 14 -7.21 -8.78 -1.80
C SER A 14 -7.82 -8.10 -3.04
N ASN A 15 -7.58 -6.80 -3.21
CA ASN A 15 -8.00 -6.03 -4.39
C ASN A 15 -6.98 -6.06 -5.54
N GLY A 16 -5.89 -6.82 -5.39
CA GLY A 16 -4.90 -6.99 -6.44
C GLY A 16 -3.97 -5.80 -6.67
N VAL A 17 -3.97 -4.80 -5.77
CA VAL A 17 -3.16 -3.56 -5.86
C VAL A 17 -1.67 -3.87 -6.04
N PHE A 18 -1.22 -5.01 -5.51
CA PHE A 18 0.18 -5.44 -5.53
C PHE A 18 0.47 -6.57 -6.53
N ASN A 19 -0.47 -6.99 -7.38
CA ASN A 19 -0.31 -8.16 -8.26
C ASN A 19 0.80 -8.03 -9.30
N HIS A 20 1.22 -6.80 -9.61
CA HIS A 20 2.33 -6.52 -10.52
C HIS A 20 3.71 -6.65 -9.83
N LEU A 21 3.74 -6.75 -8.51
CA LEU A 21 4.98 -6.95 -7.75
C LEU A 21 5.43 -8.41 -7.85
N SER A 22 6.73 -8.63 -7.66
CA SER A 22 7.30 -9.99 -7.68
C SER A 22 6.78 -10.85 -6.53
N ASP A 23 6.78 -12.18 -6.74
CA ASP A 23 6.41 -13.16 -5.71
C ASP A 23 7.23 -13.00 -4.42
N ALA A 24 8.50 -12.61 -4.54
CA ALA A 24 9.36 -12.33 -3.38
C ALA A 24 8.85 -11.13 -2.56
N ALA A 25 8.39 -10.06 -3.22
CA ALA A 25 7.81 -8.89 -2.55
C ALA A 25 6.46 -9.23 -1.89
N LEU A 26 5.62 -9.99 -2.59
CA LEU A 26 4.33 -10.48 -2.05
C LEU A 26 4.55 -11.39 -0.83
N SER A 27 5.48 -12.34 -0.92
CA SER A 27 5.85 -13.22 0.18
C SER A 27 6.40 -12.44 1.38
N ARG A 28 7.22 -11.42 1.13
CA ARG A 28 7.74 -10.54 2.18
C ARG A 28 6.63 -9.76 2.88
N MET A 29 5.68 -9.20 2.13
CA MET A 29 4.50 -8.53 2.71
C MET A 29 3.64 -9.48 3.55
N GLN A 30 3.39 -10.69 3.06
CA GLN A 30 2.65 -11.71 3.82
C GLN A 30 3.38 -12.07 5.12
N TRP A 31 4.70 -12.23 5.08
CA TRP A 31 5.50 -12.47 6.29
C TRP A 31 5.41 -11.30 7.29
N LEU A 32 5.48 -10.05 6.80
CA LEU A 32 5.29 -8.85 7.63
C LEU A 32 3.89 -8.81 8.27
N LEU A 33 2.86 -9.26 7.55
CA LEU A 33 1.48 -9.36 8.06
C LEU A 33 1.25 -10.46 9.11
N LEU A 34 2.15 -11.44 9.19
CA LEU A 34 2.13 -12.49 10.21
C LEU A 34 2.96 -12.11 11.44
N THR A 35 3.88 -11.17 11.30
CA THR A 35 4.76 -10.73 12.38
C THR A 35 4.00 -9.87 13.39
N ARG A 36 3.94 -10.33 14.65
CA ARG A 36 3.30 -9.59 15.77
C ARG A 36 4.33 -8.73 16.51
N ASN A 37 3.93 -7.55 16.97
CA ASN A 37 4.70 -6.64 17.84
C ASN A 37 6.08 -6.21 17.30
N ASN A 38 6.08 -5.43 16.22
CA ASN A 38 7.28 -4.70 15.82
C ASN A 38 6.87 -3.37 15.18
N SER A 39 7.29 -2.25 15.77
CA SER A 39 7.03 -0.91 15.24
C SER A 39 7.56 -0.74 13.82
N ASN A 40 8.66 -1.42 13.48
CA ASN A 40 9.28 -1.42 12.16
C ASN A 40 8.38 -2.08 11.09
N VAL A 41 7.53 -3.04 11.46
CA VAL A 41 6.60 -3.70 10.51
C VAL A 41 5.60 -2.70 9.94
N THR A 42 5.10 -1.76 10.76
CA THR A 42 4.14 -0.75 10.30
C THR A 42 4.77 0.13 9.20
N THR A 43 6.00 0.59 9.44
CA THR A 43 6.74 1.41 8.47
C THR A 43 7.05 0.66 7.19
N GLN A 44 7.49 -0.61 7.29
CA GLN A 44 7.76 -1.44 6.12
C GLN A 44 6.50 -1.71 5.29
N LEU A 45 5.37 -1.99 5.92
CA LEU A 45 4.10 -2.18 5.21
C LEU A 45 3.65 -0.89 4.51
N MET A 46 3.77 0.26 5.17
CA MET A 46 3.47 1.56 4.56
C MET A 46 4.38 1.88 3.37
N GLN A 47 5.65 1.44 3.38
CA GLN A 47 6.54 1.62 2.24
C GLN A 47 6.04 0.88 0.99
N TYR A 48 5.49 -0.33 1.15
CA TYR A 48 4.90 -1.06 0.03
C TYR A 48 3.69 -0.35 -0.58
N TRP A 49 2.98 0.48 0.18
CA TRP A 49 1.82 1.20 -0.34
C TRP A 49 2.17 2.15 -1.49
N TYR A 50 3.38 2.71 -1.53
CA TYR A 50 3.83 3.55 -2.64
C TYR A 50 4.07 2.77 -3.93
N SER A 51 4.27 1.46 -3.84
CA SER A 51 4.41 0.56 -4.99
C SER A 51 3.07 -0.08 -5.37
N GLY A 52 1.94 0.42 -4.86
CA GLY A 52 0.62 -0.08 -5.19
C GLY A 52 0.11 0.48 -6.51
N ASN A 53 -0.52 -0.36 -7.34
CA ASN A 53 -1.22 0.08 -8.53
C ASN A 53 -2.70 0.28 -8.22
N TYR A 54 -3.08 1.50 -7.84
CA TYR A 54 -4.44 1.85 -7.39
C TYR A 54 -5.40 2.20 -8.54
N PHE A 55 -4.90 2.41 -9.75
CA PHE A 55 -5.68 2.93 -10.88
C PHE A 55 -6.12 1.85 -11.86
N THR A 56 -5.26 0.87 -12.11
CA THR A 56 -5.59 -0.25 -13.03
C THR A 56 -6.29 -1.40 -12.30
N THR A 57 -6.26 -1.38 -10.97
CA THR A 57 -6.93 -2.39 -10.15
C THR A 57 -8.31 -1.88 -9.76
N GLY A 58 -9.29 -2.78 -9.66
CA GLY A 58 -10.65 -2.44 -9.21
C GLY A 58 -10.75 -2.09 -7.72
N ALA A 59 -9.65 -1.63 -7.12
CA ALA A 59 -9.60 -1.29 -5.70
C ALA A 59 -10.50 -0.07 -5.42
N PRO A 60 -11.33 -0.11 -4.36
CA PRO A 60 -12.13 1.02 -3.94
C PRO A 60 -11.28 2.28 -3.72
N GLN A 61 -11.72 3.43 -4.25
CA GLN A 61 -11.02 4.70 -4.04
C GLN A 61 -10.90 5.08 -2.55
N ASP A 62 -11.85 4.63 -1.73
CA ASP A 62 -11.79 4.80 -0.27
C ASP A 62 -10.58 4.13 0.37
N LEU A 63 -10.07 3.02 -0.19
CA LEU A 63 -8.86 2.36 0.32
C LEU A 63 -7.62 3.22 0.07
N PHE A 64 -7.52 3.81 -1.12
CA PHE A 64 -6.44 4.72 -1.46
C PHE A 64 -6.46 5.96 -0.54
N HIS A 65 -7.63 6.56 -0.36
CA HIS A 65 -7.80 7.70 0.54
C HIS A 65 -7.40 7.36 1.98
N GLN A 66 -7.85 6.21 2.50
CA GLN A 66 -7.47 5.74 3.83
C GLN A 66 -5.95 5.55 3.97
N CYS A 67 -5.27 4.98 2.97
CA CYS A 67 -3.82 4.82 2.99
C CYS A 67 -3.12 6.18 3.11
N ASN A 68 -3.55 7.18 2.32
CA ASN A 68 -3.00 8.53 2.39
C ASN A 68 -3.22 9.20 3.75
N LEU A 69 -4.38 9.06 4.37
CA LEU A 69 -4.63 9.57 5.72
C LEU A 69 -3.64 8.98 6.73
N PHE A 70 -3.40 7.68 6.69
CA PHE A 70 -2.45 7.03 7.61
C PHE A 70 -0.99 7.42 7.34
N LEU A 71 -0.61 7.64 6.08
CA LEU A 71 0.71 8.14 5.73
C LEU A 71 0.93 9.55 6.26
N MET A 72 -0.03 10.46 6.03
CA MET A 72 0.05 11.84 6.52
C MET A 72 0.10 11.90 8.06
N GLN A 73 -0.70 11.09 8.76
CA GLN A 73 -0.64 10.97 10.22
C GLN A 73 0.71 10.45 10.72
N ALA A 74 1.43 9.66 9.91
CA ALA A 74 2.77 9.18 10.20
C ALA A 74 3.88 10.19 9.83
N GLY A 75 3.52 11.40 9.38
CA GLY A 75 4.47 12.39 8.86
C GLY A 75 5.12 11.98 7.52
N LYS A 76 4.49 11.05 6.78
CA LYS A 76 4.94 10.58 5.47
C LYS A 76 4.18 11.30 4.35
N PRO A 77 4.80 11.49 3.18
CA PRO A 77 4.10 12.07 2.04
C PRO A 77 2.91 11.20 1.62
N ALA A 78 1.85 11.82 1.12
CA ALA A 78 0.78 11.08 0.47
C ALA A 78 1.32 10.34 -0.77
N ILE A 79 0.67 9.25 -1.15
CA ILE A 79 0.91 8.58 -2.41
C ILE A 79 0.42 9.52 -3.50
N ASP A 80 1.35 10.19 -4.14
CA ASP A 80 1.09 11.06 -5.28
C ASP A 80 1.31 10.21 -6.53
N VAL A 81 0.21 9.73 -7.10
CA VAL A 81 0.28 8.98 -8.36
C VAL A 81 0.10 10.00 -9.46
N PHE A 82 1.22 10.60 -9.87
CA PHE A 82 1.27 11.28 -11.15
C PHE A 82 0.95 10.22 -12.22
N MET A 83 -0.26 10.27 -12.79
CA MET A 83 -0.43 9.76 -14.13
C MET A 83 0.54 10.58 -14.98
N TYR A 84 1.61 9.96 -15.45
CA TYR A 84 2.32 10.47 -16.60
C TYR A 84 1.31 10.34 -17.75
N ASP A 85 0.61 11.43 -18.07
CA ASP A 85 -0.09 11.56 -19.33
C ASP A 85 1.02 11.49 -20.41
N GLU A 86 1.22 10.32 -21.01
CA GLU A 86 1.93 10.20 -22.29
C GLU A 86 1.02 10.73 -23.42
N THR A 87 0.53 11.97 -23.28
CA THR A 87 -0.13 12.71 -24.35
C THR A 87 0.57 14.04 -24.56
N GLU A 88 1.80 13.99 -25.01
CA GLU A 88 2.32 15.00 -25.93
C GLU A 88 2.84 14.26 -27.16
N ALA A 89 1.96 14.19 -28.16
CA ALA A 89 2.20 13.69 -29.50
C ALA A 89 2.93 14.73 -30.36
#